data_AF-A0A949Y1R1-F1
#
_entry.id   AF-A0A949Y1R1-F1
#
_cell.length_a   1.000
_cell.length_b   1.000
_cell.length_c   1.000
_cell.angle_alpha   90.00
_cell.angle_beta   90.00
_cell.angle_gamma   90.00
#
_symmetry.space_group_name_H-M   'P 1'
#
loop_
_entity.id
_entity.type
_entity.pdbx_description
1 polymer ?
#
loop_
_entity_poly.entity_id
_entity_poly.type
_entity_poly.pdbx_seq_one_letter_code
_entity_poly.pdbx_strand_id
1 'polypeptide(L)'
;MPEATPIPFRRIVHRLWPWLVVMLTALPAVWHVVDFEDDTDAEFPRVVRPTFSRRPPPAYRLAEPGDTIDRVALYLSAWATVLALTGLGLGLVRARAGLWPAALALALAAFWYAATPGPTVDGWHGLGWRVILDAKASLSLRIALVGAALGLSAIVAASVVVAWPRRREVVERGRARRIPSLLVAALVLVASR
;
A
#
# COMPACT_ATOMS: atom_id res chain seq x y z
N MET A 1 32.45 -39.36 10.85
CA MET A 1 31.34 -38.70 10.13
C MET A 1 30.89 -37.51 10.96
N PRO A 2 30.93 -36.27 10.45
CA PRO A 2 30.52 -35.11 11.24
C PRO A 2 29.01 -35.14 11.49
N GLU A 3 28.64 -35.06 12.75
CA GLU A 3 27.26 -35.01 13.25
C GLU A 3 26.57 -33.74 12.74
N ALA A 4 25.55 -33.89 11.91
CA ALA A 4 24.78 -32.77 11.38
C ALA A 4 23.98 -32.13 12.52
N THR A 5 24.45 -30.98 13.01
CA THR A 5 23.75 -30.24 14.05
C THR A 5 22.43 -29.71 13.49
N PRO A 6 21.27 -30.04 14.10
CA PRO A 6 19.98 -29.62 13.59
C PRO A 6 19.88 -28.10 13.61
N ILE A 7 19.61 -27.51 12.44
CA ILE A 7 19.42 -26.06 12.33
C ILE A 7 18.16 -25.70 13.12
N PRO A 8 18.23 -24.80 14.11
CA PRO A 8 17.07 -24.47 14.93
C PRO A 8 15.98 -23.86 14.06
N PHE A 9 14.77 -24.40 14.14
CA PHE A 9 13.58 -24.00 13.36
C PHE A 9 13.37 -22.49 13.29
N ARG A 10 13.67 -21.79 14.39
CA ARG A 10 13.60 -20.31 14.49
C ARG A 10 14.49 -19.58 13.48
N ARG A 11 15.66 -20.13 13.13
CA ARG A 11 16.60 -19.58 12.15
C ARG A 11 16.07 -19.72 10.71
N ILE A 12 15.40 -20.84 10.43
CA ILE A 12 14.79 -21.12 9.13
C ILE A 12 13.60 -20.18 8.92
N VAL A 13 12.71 -20.06 9.92
CA VAL A 13 11.57 -19.14 9.85
C VAL A 13 12.01 -17.69 9.68
N HIS A 14 13.03 -17.23 10.41
CA HIS A 14 13.55 -15.88 10.22
C HIS A 14 14.16 -15.62 8.83
N ARG A 15 14.77 -16.64 8.22
CA ARG A 15 15.35 -16.54 6.87
C ARG A 15 14.30 -16.59 5.77
N LEU A 16 13.24 -17.38 5.97
CA LEU A 16 12.18 -17.60 4.99
C LEU A 16 11.02 -16.60 5.12
N TRP A 17 10.84 -15.97 6.28
CA TRP A 17 9.74 -15.04 6.54
C TRP A 17 9.55 -13.95 5.47
N PRO A 18 10.60 -13.24 5.01
CA PRO A 18 10.42 -12.22 3.97
C PRO A 18 9.89 -12.81 2.66
N TRP A 19 10.36 -14.00 2.30
CA TRP A 19 9.94 -14.72 1.10
C TRP A 19 8.53 -15.29 1.23
N LEU A 20 8.15 -15.73 2.43
CA LEU A 20 6.79 -16.15 2.75
C LEU A 20 5.81 -14.99 2.62
N VAL A 21 6.18 -13.80 3.11
CA VAL A 21 5.38 -12.57 2.91
C VAL A 21 5.24 -12.26 1.42
N VAL A 22 6.32 -12.29 0.65
CA VAL A 22 6.29 -12.08 -0.80
C VAL A 22 5.43 -13.12 -1.51
N MET A 23 5.55 -14.40 -1.17
CA MET A 23 4.71 -15.46 -1.77
C MET A 23 3.23 -15.27 -1.44
N LEU A 24 2.92 -14.97 -0.17
CA LEU A 24 1.54 -14.77 0.28
C LEU A 24 0.91 -13.51 -0.31
N THR A 25 1.68 -12.48 -0.62
CA THR A 25 1.18 -11.29 -1.35
C THR A 25 1.16 -11.47 -2.86
N ALA A 26 2.06 -12.27 -3.43
CA ALA A 26 2.08 -12.57 -4.85
C ALA A 26 0.97 -13.56 -5.26
N LEU A 27 0.57 -14.49 -4.38
CA LEU A 27 -0.47 -15.49 -4.67
C LEU A 27 -1.81 -14.87 -5.11
N PRO A 28 -2.39 -13.89 -4.40
CA PRO A 28 -3.60 -13.20 -4.85
C PRO A 28 -3.39 -12.43 -6.15
N ALA A 29 -2.21 -11.81 -6.35
CA ALA A 29 -1.89 -11.09 -7.57
C ALA A 29 -1.79 -12.03 -8.78
N VAL A 30 -1.13 -13.18 -8.63
CA VAL A 30 -1.05 -14.22 -9.66
C VAL A 30 -2.44 -14.78 -9.92
N TRP A 31 -3.19 -15.15 -8.89
CA TRP A 31 -4.58 -15.60 -9.03
C TRP A 31 -5.42 -14.61 -9.85
N HIS A 32 -5.32 -13.31 -9.54
CA HIS A 32 -6.03 -12.27 -10.28
C HIS A 32 -5.62 -12.14 -11.75
N VAL A 33 -4.38 -12.52 -12.10
CA VAL A 33 -3.90 -12.50 -13.50
C VAL A 33 -4.35 -13.72 -14.28
N VAL A 34 -4.49 -14.90 -13.64
CA VAL A 34 -4.91 -16.14 -14.35
C VAL A 34 -6.43 -16.33 -14.39
N ASP A 35 -7.19 -15.65 -13.52
CA ASP A 35 -8.63 -15.78 -13.41
C ASP A 35 -9.35 -14.69 -14.23
N PHE A 36 -9.14 -14.70 -15.56
CA PHE A 36 -9.97 -13.98 -16.52
C PHE A 36 -11.00 -14.95 -17.11
N GLU A 37 -12.29 -14.62 -16.99
CA GLU A 37 -13.33 -15.24 -17.82
C GLU A 37 -13.19 -14.67 -19.24
N ASP A 38 -12.99 -15.54 -20.24
CA ASP A 38 -13.10 -15.26 -21.69
C ASP A 38 -14.58 -14.99 -22.08
N ASP A 39 -15.29 -14.16 -21.30
CA ASP A 39 -16.71 -13.87 -21.55
C ASP A 39 -16.82 -12.76 -22.59
N THR A 40 -16.93 -13.15 -23.87
CA THR A 40 -17.34 -12.23 -24.96
C THR A 40 -18.62 -11.50 -24.57
N ASP A 41 -18.55 -10.18 -24.46
CA ASP A 41 -19.69 -9.30 -24.16
C ASP A 41 -20.83 -9.56 -25.16
N ALA A 42 -21.98 -10.02 -24.65
CA ALA A 42 -23.15 -10.36 -25.47
C ALA A 42 -23.78 -9.12 -26.15
N GLU A 43 -23.57 -7.93 -25.60
CA GLU A 43 -24.06 -6.67 -26.16
C GLU A 43 -23.19 -6.20 -27.34
N PHE A 44 -21.90 -6.58 -27.37
CA PHE A 44 -20.93 -6.19 -28.40
C PHE A 44 -20.01 -7.33 -28.84
N PRO A 45 -20.54 -8.42 -29.44
CA PRO A 45 -19.80 -9.68 -29.67
C PRO A 45 -18.66 -9.59 -30.70
N ARG A 46 -18.53 -8.47 -31.41
CA ARG A 46 -17.48 -8.22 -32.42
C ARG A 46 -16.41 -7.25 -31.94
N VAL A 47 -16.57 -6.66 -30.76
CA VAL A 47 -15.59 -5.72 -30.21
C VAL A 47 -14.74 -6.50 -29.21
N VAL A 48 -13.46 -6.72 -29.55
CA VAL A 48 -12.47 -7.21 -28.60
C VAL A 48 -12.22 -6.08 -27.60
N ARG A 49 -13.07 -5.95 -26.59
CA ARG A 49 -12.77 -5.17 -25.39
C ARG A 49 -12.03 -6.11 -24.43
N PRO A 50 -11.03 -5.63 -23.69
CA PRO A 50 -10.61 -6.35 -22.49
C PRO A 50 -11.86 -6.58 -21.64
N THR A 51 -12.19 -7.83 -21.38
CA THR A 51 -13.35 -8.19 -20.57
C THR A 51 -13.13 -7.64 -19.17
N PHE A 52 -13.96 -6.67 -18.77
CA PHE A 52 -13.89 -6.13 -17.42
C PHE A 52 -14.32 -7.25 -16.46
N SER A 53 -13.40 -7.72 -15.61
CA SER A 53 -13.71 -8.76 -14.64
C SER A 53 -14.93 -8.36 -13.79
N ARG A 54 -15.82 -9.31 -13.44
CA ARG A 54 -16.98 -9.08 -12.54
C ARG A 54 -16.60 -8.61 -11.13
N ARG A 55 -15.31 -8.56 -10.79
CA ARG A 55 -14.82 -8.17 -9.46
C ARG A 55 -14.86 -6.65 -9.27
N PRO A 56 -14.98 -6.19 -8.01
CA PRO A 56 -15.05 -4.77 -7.70
C PRO A 56 -13.85 -4.02 -8.31
N PRO A 57 -14.03 -2.78 -8.80
CA PRO A 57 -13.03 -2.11 -9.63
C PRO A 57 -11.63 -1.86 -9.02
N PRO A 58 -11.38 -1.96 -7.69
CA PRO A 58 -10.01 -2.05 -7.17
C PRO A 58 -9.22 -3.25 -7.73
N ALA A 59 -9.90 -4.38 -8.01
CA ALA A 59 -9.27 -5.54 -8.65
C ALA A 59 -8.85 -5.23 -10.09
N TYR A 60 -9.65 -4.43 -10.82
CA TYR A 60 -9.30 -3.93 -12.15
C TYR A 60 -8.06 -3.04 -12.11
N ARG A 61 -7.95 -2.11 -11.15
CA ARG A 61 -6.76 -1.25 -11.03
C ARG A 61 -5.48 -1.99 -10.62
N LEU A 62 -5.62 -3.15 -9.98
CA LEU A 62 -4.49 -4.04 -9.66
C LEU A 62 -4.07 -4.88 -10.88
N ALA A 63 -5.01 -5.28 -11.74
CA ALA A 63 -4.77 -6.07 -12.96
C ALA A 63 -4.33 -5.20 -14.15
N GLU A 64 -4.95 -4.03 -14.33
CA GLU A 64 -4.65 -3.01 -15.33
C GLU A 64 -4.41 -1.65 -14.64
N PRO A 65 -3.31 -1.50 -13.88
CA PRO A 65 -2.92 -0.20 -13.35
C PRO A 65 -2.68 0.76 -14.52
N GLY A 66 -3.38 1.90 -14.49
CA GLY A 66 -3.59 2.85 -15.60
C GLY A 66 -2.34 3.23 -16.41
N ASP A 67 -1.87 4.48 -16.31
CA ASP A 67 -0.62 4.85 -16.96
C ASP A 67 0.60 4.32 -16.17
N THR A 68 1.80 4.51 -16.71
CA THR A 68 3.04 4.06 -16.06
C THR A 68 3.23 4.70 -14.67
N ILE A 69 2.65 5.87 -14.43
CA ILE A 69 2.74 6.60 -13.17
C ILE A 69 1.89 5.94 -12.08
N ASP A 70 0.67 5.51 -12.42
CA ASP A 70 -0.21 4.77 -11.51
C ASP A 70 0.43 3.44 -11.08
N ARG A 71 1.09 2.73 -12.01
CA ARG A 71 1.86 1.51 -11.73
C ARG A 71 2.97 1.74 -10.72
N VAL A 72 3.79 2.76 -10.94
CA VAL A 72 4.91 3.11 -10.06
C VAL A 72 4.40 3.49 -8.67
N ALA A 73 3.34 4.29 -8.59
CA ALA A 73 2.74 4.68 -7.31
C ALA A 73 2.21 3.46 -6.53
N LEU A 74 1.53 2.55 -7.22
CA LEU A 74 0.99 1.32 -6.63
C LEU A 74 2.11 0.41 -6.10
N TYR A 75 3.13 0.11 -6.90
CA TYR A 75 4.22 -0.77 -6.48
C TYR A 75 5.10 -0.15 -5.38
N LEU A 76 5.41 1.15 -5.47
CA LEU A 76 6.20 1.81 -4.43
C LEU A 76 5.45 1.89 -3.10
N SER A 77 4.15 2.17 -3.11
CA SER A 77 3.34 2.22 -1.89
C SER A 77 3.12 0.82 -1.29
N ALA A 78 2.95 -0.21 -2.11
CA ALA A 78 2.94 -1.60 -1.66
C ALA A 78 4.27 -1.99 -0.99
N TRP A 79 5.40 -1.66 -1.64
CA TRP A 79 6.72 -1.94 -1.07
C TRP A 79 6.97 -1.17 0.22
N ALA A 80 6.59 0.11 0.28
CA ALA A 80 6.65 0.92 1.49
C ALA A 80 5.81 0.30 2.62
N THR A 81 4.65 -0.28 2.30
CA THR A 81 3.77 -0.96 3.27
C THR A 81 4.46 -2.18 3.85
N VAL A 82 5.05 -3.04 3.00
CA VAL A 82 5.80 -4.24 3.45
C VAL A 82 7.01 -3.85 4.31
N LEU A 83 7.76 -2.83 3.91
CA LEU A 83 8.89 -2.32 4.68
C LEU A 83 8.44 -1.76 6.03
N ALA A 84 7.36 -1.00 6.05
CA ALA A 84 6.82 -0.41 7.27
C ALA A 84 6.27 -1.47 8.24
N LEU A 85 5.57 -2.50 7.73
CA LEU A 85 5.13 -3.65 8.53
C LEU A 85 6.32 -4.41 9.12
N THR A 86 7.33 -4.68 8.30
CA THR A 86 8.55 -5.39 8.76
C THR A 86 9.27 -4.58 9.84
N GLY A 87 9.42 -3.28 9.61
CA GLY A 87 10.03 -2.36 10.58
C GLY A 87 9.24 -2.25 11.88
N LEU A 88 7.90 -2.18 11.79
CA LEU A 88 7.02 -2.18 12.95
C LEU A 88 7.14 -3.48 13.74
N GLY A 89 7.08 -4.64 13.08
CA GLY A 89 7.23 -5.94 13.74
C GLY A 89 8.57 -6.09 14.46
N LEU A 90 9.69 -5.76 13.79
CA LEU A 90 11.01 -5.77 14.40
C LEU A 90 11.15 -4.73 15.52
N GLY A 91 10.50 -3.58 15.37
CA GLY A 91 10.47 -2.51 16.35
C GLY A 91 9.72 -2.91 17.63
N LEU A 92 8.56 -3.57 17.49
CA LEU A 92 7.78 -4.09 18.61
C LEU A 92 8.56 -5.15 19.39
N VAL A 93 9.21 -6.10 18.69
CA VAL A 93 10.07 -7.12 19.31
C VAL A 93 11.22 -6.49 20.13
N ARG A 94 11.69 -5.29 19.73
CA ARG A 94 12.78 -4.57 20.39
C ARG A 94 12.32 -3.46 21.33
N ALA A 95 11.01 -3.35 21.63
CA ALA A 95 10.41 -2.25 22.39
C ALA A 95 10.79 -0.84 21.87
N ARG A 96 11.00 -0.73 20.56
CA ARG A 96 11.45 0.47 19.84
C ARG A 96 10.71 0.62 18.51
N ALA A 97 9.38 0.65 18.56
CA ALA A 97 8.54 0.87 17.38
C ALA A 97 8.83 2.23 16.69
N GLY A 98 9.23 3.25 17.47
CA GLY A 98 9.65 4.54 16.91
C GLY A 98 8.59 5.15 15.99
N LEU A 99 9.01 5.56 14.79
CA LEU A 99 8.12 6.14 13.76
C LEU A 99 7.56 5.10 12.77
N TRP A 100 7.78 3.81 12.99
CA TRP A 100 7.25 2.76 12.11
C TRP A 100 5.72 2.75 12.00
N PRO A 101 4.93 3.01 13.06
CA PRO A 101 3.48 3.10 12.89
C PRO A 101 3.05 4.28 11.99
N ALA A 102 3.70 5.44 12.10
CA ALA A 102 3.47 6.56 11.18
C ALA A 102 3.83 6.21 9.74
N ALA A 103 4.98 5.56 9.52
CA ALA A 103 5.40 5.11 8.20
C ALA A 103 4.38 4.13 7.60
N LEU A 104 3.85 3.20 8.40
CA LEU A 104 2.83 2.26 7.96
C LEU A 104 1.52 2.96 7.61
N ALA A 105 1.05 3.88 8.45
CA ALA A 105 -0.18 4.63 8.19
C ALA A 105 -0.09 5.46 6.90
N LEU A 106 1.05 6.13 6.67
CA LEU A 106 1.30 6.88 5.43
C LEU A 106 1.39 5.96 4.21
N ALA A 107 2.07 4.81 4.33
CA ALA A 107 2.19 3.85 3.25
C ALA A 107 0.82 3.24 2.87
N LEU A 108 -0.01 2.91 3.86
CA LEU A 108 -1.38 2.44 3.64
C LEU A 108 -2.27 3.52 3.00
N ALA A 109 -2.16 4.78 3.43
CA ALA A 109 -2.90 5.89 2.83
C ALA A 109 -2.52 6.11 1.36
N ALA A 110 -1.21 6.03 1.05
CA ALA A 110 -0.69 6.14 -0.31
C ALA A 110 -1.10 4.94 -1.18
N PHE A 111 -1.02 3.73 -0.63
CA PHE A 111 -1.44 2.51 -1.31
C PHE A 111 -2.92 2.53 -1.63
N TRP A 112 -3.76 2.92 -0.66
CA TRP A 112 -5.19 3.09 -0.88
C TRP A 112 -5.47 4.08 -2.01
N TYR A 113 -4.82 5.24 -1.99
CA TYR A 113 -4.97 6.25 -3.05
C TYR A 113 -4.57 5.71 -4.44
N ALA A 114 -3.45 4.99 -4.52
CA ALA A 114 -2.99 4.38 -5.78
C ALA A 114 -3.91 3.24 -6.25
N ALA A 115 -4.38 2.40 -5.34
CA ALA A 115 -5.19 1.22 -5.65
C ALA A 115 -6.66 1.52 -5.97
N THR A 116 -7.18 2.70 -5.59
CA THR A 116 -8.62 3.00 -5.73
C THR A 116 -8.92 3.90 -6.91
N PRO A 117 -9.53 3.37 -8.01
CA PRO A 117 -9.82 4.16 -9.19
C PRO A 117 -10.72 5.34 -8.89
N GLY A 118 -10.60 6.37 -9.73
CA GLY A 118 -11.56 7.47 -9.75
C GLY A 118 -12.96 7.00 -10.17
N PRO A 119 -13.96 7.87 -10.08
CA PRO A 119 -15.31 7.54 -10.49
C PRO A 119 -15.35 7.11 -11.97
N THR A 120 -16.11 6.07 -12.26
CA THR A 120 -16.26 5.52 -13.61
C THR A 120 -17.55 6.01 -14.28
N VAL A 121 -17.60 5.89 -15.60
CA VAL A 121 -18.70 6.43 -16.45
C VAL A 121 -20.06 5.77 -16.19
N ASP A 122 -20.07 4.57 -15.60
CA ASP A 122 -21.24 3.81 -15.16
C ASP A 122 -21.82 4.31 -13.82
N GLY A 123 -21.25 5.36 -13.23
CA GLY A 123 -21.73 5.98 -12.00
C GLY A 123 -21.18 5.37 -10.71
N TRP A 124 -20.22 4.44 -10.79
CA TRP A 124 -19.51 4.01 -9.58
C TRP A 124 -18.58 5.12 -9.09
N HIS A 125 -18.78 5.58 -7.85
CA HIS A 125 -18.04 6.71 -7.26
C HIS A 125 -16.57 6.40 -6.96
N GLY A 126 -16.21 5.12 -6.90
CA GLY A 126 -14.90 4.70 -6.44
C GLY A 126 -14.81 4.50 -4.93
N LEU A 127 -13.62 4.13 -4.47
CA LEU A 127 -13.28 4.03 -3.04
C LEU A 127 -12.16 5.03 -2.65
N GLY A 128 -11.78 5.92 -3.56
CA GLY A 128 -10.67 6.84 -3.34
C GLY A 128 -11.01 8.00 -2.39
N TRP A 129 -9.98 8.66 -1.86
CA TRP A 129 -10.13 9.79 -0.93
C TRP A 129 -10.99 10.94 -1.48
N ARG A 130 -11.03 11.10 -2.81
CA ARG A 130 -11.83 12.12 -3.52
C ARG A 130 -13.34 11.94 -3.26
N VAL A 131 -13.79 10.72 -2.99
CA VAL A 131 -15.21 10.38 -2.76
C VAL A 131 -15.77 11.02 -1.49
N ILE A 132 -14.91 11.35 -0.52
CA ILE A 132 -15.33 12.06 0.70
C ILE A 132 -16.10 13.35 0.36
N LEU A 133 -15.67 14.03 -0.70
CA LEU A 133 -16.23 15.31 -1.15
C LEU A 133 -17.28 15.14 -2.26
N ASP A 134 -17.55 13.93 -2.73
CA ASP A 134 -18.56 13.68 -3.75
C ASP A 134 -19.96 13.64 -3.12
N ALA A 135 -20.80 14.62 -3.47
CA ALA A 135 -22.17 14.72 -2.98
C ALA A 135 -23.09 13.60 -3.50
N LYS A 136 -22.73 12.94 -4.60
CA LYS A 136 -23.50 11.84 -5.19
C LYS A 136 -23.21 10.49 -4.52
N ALA A 137 -22.07 10.37 -3.83
CA ALA A 137 -21.71 9.17 -3.11
C ALA A 137 -22.59 8.97 -1.86
N SER A 138 -22.86 7.71 -1.50
CA SER A 138 -23.66 7.39 -0.33
C SER A 138 -23.02 7.93 0.96
N LEU A 139 -23.85 8.43 1.87
CA LEU A 139 -23.38 9.02 3.14
C LEU A 139 -22.56 8.02 3.96
N SER A 140 -22.98 6.74 3.99
CA SER A 140 -22.26 5.67 4.69
C SER A 140 -20.85 5.47 4.18
N LEU A 141 -20.64 5.48 2.85
CA LEU A 141 -19.32 5.39 2.23
C LEU A 141 -18.44 6.58 2.61
N ARG A 142 -18.99 7.80 2.54
CA ARG A 142 -18.28 9.03 2.89
C ARG A 142 -17.85 9.03 4.35
N ILE A 143 -18.74 8.64 5.26
CA ILE A 143 -18.43 8.52 6.70
C ILE A 143 -17.34 7.47 6.93
N ALA A 144 -17.41 6.31 6.28
CA ALA A 144 -16.39 5.27 6.41
C ALA A 144 -15.01 5.74 5.94
N LEU A 145 -14.94 6.44 4.80
CA LEU A 145 -13.68 7.00 4.27
C LEU A 145 -13.11 8.10 5.17
N VAL A 146 -13.96 8.99 5.71
CA VAL A 146 -13.54 9.99 6.70
C VAL A 146 -13.00 9.31 7.96
N GLY A 147 -13.71 8.30 8.47
CA GLY A 147 -13.27 7.52 9.62
C GLY A 147 -11.91 6.86 9.40
N ALA A 148 -11.69 6.25 8.23
CA ALA A 148 -10.40 5.67 7.87
C ALA A 148 -9.28 6.73 7.78
N ALA A 149 -9.56 7.87 7.13
CA ALA A 149 -8.60 8.97 7.01
C ALA A 149 -8.22 9.56 8.38
N LEU A 150 -9.20 9.75 9.26
CA LEU A 150 -8.98 10.21 10.63
C LEU A 150 -8.19 9.19 11.46
N GLY A 151 -8.51 7.90 11.34
CA GLY A 151 -7.78 6.83 12.01
C GLY A 151 -6.30 6.78 11.61
N LEU A 152 -6.01 6.83 10.31
CA LEU A 152 -4.63 6.89 9.80
C LEU A 152 -3.91 8.16 10.28
N SER A 153 -4.60 9.31 10.24
CA SER A 153 -4.05 10.59 10.71
C SER A 153 -3.74 10.57 12.20
N ALA A 154 -4.59 9.95 13.02
CA ALA A 154 -4.38 9.80 14.46
C ALA A 154 -3.16 8.92 14.76
N ILE A 155 -2.96 7.82 14.01
CA ILE A 155 -1.76 6.98 14.15
C ILE A 155 -0.48 7.77 13.83
N VAL A 156 -0.49 8.58 12.76
CA VAL A 156 0.64 9.45 12.42
C VAL A 156 0.90 10.46 13.53
N ALA A 157 -0.14 11.19 13.96
CA ALA A 157 -0.03 12.22 14.99
C ALA A 157 0.49 11.63 16.32
N ALA A 158 -0.10 10.53 16.79
CA ALA A 158 0.32 9.87 18.03
C ALA A 158 1.79 9.42 17.95
N SER A 159 2.20 8.81 16.84
CA SER A 159 3.58 8.37 16.63
C SER A 159 4.57 9.55 16.66
N VAL A 160 4.20 10.68 16.06
CA VAL A 160 5.02 11.91 16.04
C VAL A 160 5.10 12.52 17.44
N VAL A 161 3.98 12.60 18.17
CA VAL A 161 3.93 13.10 19.56
C VAL A 161 4.81 12.26 20.47
N VAL A 162 4.74 10.92 20.37
CA VAL A 162 5.58 10.00 21.15
C VAL A 162 7.06 10.15 20.81
N ALA A 163 7.40 10.39 19.54
CA ALA A 163 8.79 10.59 19.10
C ALA A 163 9.32 12.01 19.38
N TRP A 164 8.46 12.98 19.71
CA TRP A 164 8.80 14.40 19.83
C TRP A 164 9.95 14.73 20.79
N PRO A 165 10.07 14.08 21.97
CA PRO A 165 11.20 14.33 22.87
C PRO A 165 12.54 13.98 22.23
N ARG A 166 12.56 13.03 21.28
CA ARG A 166 13.75 12.56 20.56
C ARG A 166 13.90 13.18 19.17
N ARG A 167 13.18 14.26 18.86
CA ARG A 167 13.17 14.86 17.52
C ARG A 167 14.57 15.23 16.99
N ARG A 168 15.47 15.72 17.86
CA ARG A 168 16.85 16.06 17.46
C ARG A 168 17.62 14.83 16.98
N GLU A 169 17.59 13.75 17.78
CA GLU A 169 18.21 12.47 17.45
C GLU A 169 17.63 11.88 16.14
N VAL A 170 16.32 11.98 15.94
CA VAL A 170 15.65 11.52 14.70
C VAL A 170 16.13 12.32 13.50
N VAL A 171 16.19 13.65 13.60
CA VAL A 171 16.63 14.54 12.52
C VAL A 171 18.10 14.33 12.19
N GLU A 172 18.97 14.21 13.20
CA GLU A 172 20.40 13.97 13.02
C GLU A 172 20.66 12.62 12.34
N ARG A 173 19.98 11.56 12.78
CA ARG A 173 20.03 10.25 12.09
C ARG A 173 19.54 10.35 10.65
N GLY A 174 18.48 11.11 10.41
CA GLY A 174 17.93 11.32 9.07
C GLY A 174 18.93 12.04 8.16
N ARG A 175 19.60 13.08 8.66
CA ARG A 175 20.66 13.80 7.95
C ARG A 175 21.85 12.89 7.63
N ALA A 176 22.34 12.12 8.60
CA ALA A 176 23.42 11.17 8.41
C ALA A 176 23.11 10.12 7.31
N ARG A 177 21.82 9.76 7.17
CA ARG A 177 21.32 8.83 6.14
C ARG A 177 20.86 9.52 4.85
N ARG A 178 21.11 10.82 4.69
CA ARG A 178 20.71 11.65 3.53
C ARG A 178 19.20 11.63 3.22
N ILE A 179 18.34 11.36 4.21
CA ILE A 179 16.87 11.39 4.04
C ILE A 179 16.37 12.75 3.50
N PRO A 180 16.89 13.92 3.91
CA PRO A 180 16.42 15.19 3.35
C PRO A 180 16.55 15.29 1.83
N SER A 181 17.61 14.72 1.25
CA SER A 181 17.79 14.72 -0.21
C SER A 181 16.73 13.88 -0.93
N LEU A 182 16.29 12.77 -0.33
CA LEU A 182 15.20 11.96 -0.84
C LEU A 182 13.86 12.69 -0.75
N LEU A 183 13.63 13.46 0.33
CA LEU A 183 12.43 14.29 0.47
C LEU A 183 12.38 15.41 -0.57
N VAL A 184 13.52 16.06 -0.85
CA VAL A 184 13.62 17.07 -1.92
C VAL A 184 13.35 16.44 -3.28
N ALA A 185 13.97 15.29 -3.58
CA ALA A 185 13.71 14.57 -4.83
C ALA A 185 12.23 14.18 -4.97
N ALA A 186 11.62 13.67 -3.90
CA ALA A 186 10.19 13.34 -3.88
C ALA A 186 9.32 14.59 -4.12
N LEU A 187 9.65 15.72 -3.49
CA LEU A 187 8.93 16.99 -3.69
C LEU A 187 9.03 17.46 -5.14
N VAL A 188 10.21 17.41 -5.75
CA VAL A 188 10.42 17.76 -7.17
C VAL A 188 9.59 16.85 -8.07
N LEU A 189 9.60 15.54 -7.84
CA LEU A 189 8.80 14.57 -8.61
C LEU A 189 7.30 14.78 -8.47
N VAL A 190 6.82 15.30 -7.33
CA VAL A 190 5.41 15.63 -7.14
C VAL A 190 5.07 16.96 -7.83
N ALA A 191 5.94 17.96 -7.76
CA ALA A 191 5.73 19.28 -8.37
C ALA A 191 5.89 19.28 -9.89
N SER A 192 6.59 18.28 -10.46
CA SER A 192 6.78 18.14 -11.91
C SER A 192 5.69 17.31 -12.60
N ARG A 193 4.65 16.88 -11.87
CA ARG A 193 3.44 16.25 -12.42
C ARG A 193 2.38 17.31 -12.69
#